data_AF-A0A9C7FAL2-F1
#
_entry.id   AF-A0A9C7FAL2-F1
#
_cell.length_a   1.000
_cell.length_b   1.000
_cell.length_c   1.000
_cell.angle_alpha   90.00
_cell.angle_beta   90.00
_cell.angle_gamma   90.00
#
_symmetry.space_group_name_H-M   'P 1'
#
loop_
_entity.id
_entity.type
_entity.pdbx_description
1 polymer ?
#
loop_
_entity_poly.entity_id
_entity_poly.type
_entity_poly.pdbx_seq_one_letter_code
_entity_poly.pdbx_strand_id
1 'polypeptide(L)'
;MPFKPNLFESAVITNAPVYSLAIAYFSSVTGERSEATAFVGEMGLLESMAKILNDRQLIVELTFLPPSGGHPEASRDRKWLALHSQEAISNYLNGHQPLM
;
A
#
# COMPACT_ATOMS: atom_id res chain seq x y z
N MET A 1 -8.79 -0.71 6.44
CA MET A 1 -8.43 -0.32 7.83
C MET A 1 -7.69 1.01 7.78
N PRO A 2 -7.85 1.91 8.76
CA PRO A 2 -7.15 3.18 8.76
C PRO A 2 -5.65 3.00 9.02
N PHE A 3 -4.83 3.85 8.41
CA PHE A 3 -3.41 3.91 8.71
C PHE A 3 -3.18 4.45 10.13
N LYS A 4 -2.21 3.87 10.86
CA LYS A 4 -1.89 4.27 12.23
C LYS A 4 -0.97 5.50 12.22
N PRO A 5 -1.38 6.66 12.75
CA PRO A 5 -0.56 7.88 12.74
C PRO A 5 0.81 7.72 13.41
N ASN A 6 0.90 6.93 14.48
CA ASN A 6 2.14 6.74 15.23
C ASN A 6 3.28 6.11 14.40
N LEU A 7 2.97 5.46 13.26
CA LEU A 7 3.98 4.92 12.37
C LEU A 7 4.71 6.02 11.56
N PHE A 8 4.18 7.24 11.54
CA PHE A 8 4.79 8.41 10.86
C PHE A 8 5.60 9.30 11.82
N GLU A 9 5.65 8.99 13.12
CA GLU A 9 6.32 9.81 14.13
C GLU A 9 7.80 10.06 13.81
N SER A 10 8.52 9.01 13.39
CA SER A 10 9.93 9.10 13.02
C SER A 10 10.15 10.04 11.84
N ALA A 11 9.27 10.00 10.84
CA ALA A 11 9.34 10.88 9.68
C ALA A 11 9.08 12.35 10.07
N VAL A 12 8.13 12.59 10.98
CA VAL A 12 7.85 13.94 11.50
C VAL A 12 9.04 14.48 12.29
N ILE A 13 9.59 13.70 13.24
CA ILE A 13 10.73 14.12 14.08
C ILE A 13 11.97 14.44 13.23
N THR A 14 12.20 13.66 12.18
CA THR A 14 13.39 13.81 11.31
C THR A 14 13.17 14.75 10.14
N ASN A 15 11.95 15.30 9.99
CA ASN A 15 11.54 16.08 8.82
C ASN A 15 11.83 15.36 7.49
N ALA A 16 11.67 14.03 7.47
CA ALA A 16 11.93 13.20 6.31
C ALA A 16 10.72 13.17 5.37
N PRO A 17 10.94 13.14 4.03
CA PRO A 17 9.85 13.01 3.08
C PRO A 17 9.20 11.63 3.20
N VAL A 18 7.86 11.60 3.14
CA VAL A 18 7.08 10.37 3.16
C VAL A 18 6.51 10.12 1.77
N TYR A 19 6.91 8.98 1.18
CA TYR A 19 6.38 8.46 -0.07
C TYR A 19 5.37 7.36 0.22
N SER A 20 4.24 7.39 -0.46
CA SER A 20 3.21 6.35 -0.35
C SER A 20 3.44 5.30 -1.44
N LEU A 21 3.41 4.02 -1.07
CA LEU A 21 3.57 2.89 -1.99
C LEU A 21 2.23 2.15 -2.10
N ALA A 22 1.65 2.14 -3.29
CA ALA A 22 0.52 1.27 -3.59
C ALA A 22 1.04 -0.10 -4.05
N ILE A 23 0.48 -1.16 -3.47
CA ILE A 23 0.80 -2.56 -3.79
C ILE A 23 -0.48 -3.23 -4.26
N ALA A 24 -0.46 -3.81 -5.45
CA ALA A 24 -1.54 -4.60 -6.00
C ALA A 24 -1.01 -5.92 -6.54
N TYR A 25 -1.84 -6.96 -6.48
CA TYR A 25 -1.54 -8.28 -7.01
C TYR A 25 -2.55 -8.63 -8.08
N PHE A 26 -2.08 -9.30 -9.14
CA PHE A 26 -2.90 -9.70 -10.27
C PHE A 26 -2.57 -11.12 -10.70
N SER A 27 -3.55 -11.83 -11.25
CA SER A 27 -3.29 -13.08 -11.96
C SER A 27 -2.65 -12.76 -13.31
N SER A 28 -1.53 -13.40 -13.65
CA SER A 28 -0.93 -13.31 -14.97
C SER A 28 -1.73 -14.04 -16.05
N VAL A 29 -2.72 -14.86 -15.67
CA VAL A 29 -3.59 -15.59 -16.61
C VAL A 29 -4.84 -14.79 -16.93
N THR A 30 -5.53 -14.30 -15.92
CA THR A 30 -6.82 -13.60 -16.11
C THR A 30 -6.66 -12.09 -16.17
N GLY A 31 -5.54 -11.54 -15.70
CA GLY A 31 -5.34 -10.10 -15.53
C GLY A 31 -6.17 -9.51 -14.37
N GLU A 32 -6.94 -10.31 -13.66
CA GLU A 32 -7.79 -9.83 -12.57
C GLU A 32 -7.00 -9.65 -11.27
N ARG A 33 -7.48 -8.74 -10.43
CA ARG A 33 -6.88 -8.49 -9.11
C ARG A 33 -6.98 -9.75 -8.25
N SER A 34 -5.86 -10.16 -7.67
CA SER A 34 -5.78 -11.33 -6.79
C SER A 34 -5.69 -10.92 -5.31
N GLU A 35 -6.40 -11.66 -4.47
CA GLU A 35 -6.31 -11.57 -3.00
C GLU A 35 -5.59 -12.80 -2.39
N ALA A 36 -4.95 -13.64 -3.22
CA ALA A 36 -4.28 -14.87 -2.76
C ALA A 36 -3.19 -14.60 -1.70
N THR A 37 -2.60 -13.40 -1.70
CA THR A 37 -1.57 -12.95 -0.76
C THR A 37 -2.13 -12.22 0.48
N ALA A 38 -3.45 -12.02 0.57
CA ALA A 38 -4.05 -11.23 1.64
C ALA A 38 -3.99 -11.96 2.99
N PHE A 39 -3.11 -11.52 3.90
CA PHE A 39 -3.02 -12.01 5.28
C PHE A 39 -3.97 -11.24 6.21
N VAL A 40 -5.23 -11.71 6.34
CA VAL A 40 -6.30 -11.00 7.05
C VAL A 40 -7.10 -11.92 7.97
N GLY A 41 -7.69 -11.33 9.02
CA GLY A 41 -8.58 -12.03 9.95
C GLY A 41 -7.85 -13.08 10.78
N GLU A 42 -8.49 -14.24 10.93
CA GLU A 42 -7.98 -15.39 11.69
C GLU A 42 -7.06 -16.31 10.86
N MET A 43 -6.62 -15.88 9.67
CA MET A 43 -5.82 -16.72 8.79
C MET A 43 -4.46 -17.06 9.43
N GLY A 44 -4.13 -18.35 9.45
CA GLY A 44 -2.83 -18.83 9.92
C GLY A 44 -1.70 -18.56 8.93
N LEU A 45 -0.47 -18.40 9.43
CA LEU A 45 0.71 -18.17 8.59
C LEU A 45 0.91 -19.29 7.55
N LEU A 46 0.82 -20.55 7.96
CA LEU A 46 0.98 -21.70 7.07
C LEU A 46 -0.10 -21.74 5.97
N GLU A 47 -1.34 -21.39 6.31
CA GLU A 47 -2.44 -21.29 5.37
C GLU A 47 -2.18 -20.20 4.32
N SER A 48 -1.71 -19.04 4.75
CA SER A 48 -1.31 -17.95 3.86
C SER A 48 -0.17 -18.35 2.92
N MET A 49 0.88 -18.97 3.45
CA MET A 49 2.00 -19.44 2.65
C MET A 49 1.56 -20.49 1.62
N ALA A 50 0.68 -21.41 2.00
CA ALA A 50 0.15 -22.42 1.08
C ALA A 50 -0.65 -21.79 -0.06
N LYS A 51 -1.48 -20.77 0.21
CA LYS A 51 -2.22 -20.03 -0.83
C LYS A 51 -1.27 -19.36 -1.83
N ILE A 52 -0.24 -18.68 -1.33
CA ILE A 52 0.76 -18.01 -2.19
C ILE A 52 1.54 -19.03 -3.04
N LEU A 53 1.94 -20.17 -2.45
CA LEU A 53 2.70 -21.20 -3.18
C LEU A 53 1.87 -21.96 -4.22
N ASN A 54 0.55 -22.06 -4.02
CA ASN A 54 -0.37 -22.70 -4.96
C ASN A 54 -0.73 -21.77 -6.14
N ASP A 55 -0.72 -20.45 -5.95
CA ASP A 55 -0.99 -19.48 -7.00
C ASP A 55 0.33 -19.02 -7.66
N ARG A 56 0.86 -19.86 -8.55
CA ARG A 56 2.18 -19.64 -9.21
C ARG A 56 2.18 -18.57 -10.30
N GLN A 57 1.05 -17.93 -10.53
CA GLN A 57 0.83 -16.98 -11.63
C GLN A 57 0.40 -15.62 -11.08
N LEU A 58 1.08 -15.18 -10.02
CA LEU A 58 0.88 -13.87 -9.40
C LEU A 58 1.89 -12.84 -9.92
N ILE A 59 1.38 -11.70 -10.36
CA ILE A 59 2.15 -10.49 -10.64
C ILE A 59 1.93 -9.52 -9.48
N VAL A 60 2.99 -8.83 -9.06
CA VAL A 60 2.92 -7.71 -8.13
C VAL A 60 3.21 -6.41 -8.88
N GLU A 61 2.33 -5.43 -8.70
CA GLU A 61 2.55 -4.06 -9.16
C GLU A 61 2.87 -3.17 -7.95
N LEU A 62 4.00 -2.46 -8.05
CA LEU A 62 4.50 -1.54 -7.03
C LEU A 62 4.49 -0.13 -7.61
N THR A 63 3.67 0.75 -7.05
CA THR A 63 3.57 2.14 -7.52
C THR A 63 3.97 3.12 -6.43
N PHE A 64 5.07 3.84 -6.67
CA PHE A 64 5.51 4.94 -5.83
C PHE A 64 4.71 6.20 -6.18
N LEU A 65 3.96 6.71 -5.22
CA LEU A 65 3.19 7.94 -5.35
C LEU A 65 4.05 9.16 -4.99
N PRO A 66 3.72 10.35 -5.51
CA PRO A 66 4.42 11.58 -5.16
C PRO A 66 4.54 11.76 -3.64
N PRO A 67 5.65 12.35 -3.15
CA PRO A 67 5.84 12.53 -1.73
C PRO A 67 4.74 13.45 -1.19
N SER A 68 4.32 13.15 0.03
CA SER A 68 3.28 13.89 0.73
C SER A 68 3.76 15.30 1.08
N GLY A 69 3.72 16.21 0.10
CA GLY A 69 4.01 17.64 0.16
C GLY A 69 5.39 18.05 -0.41
N GLY A 70 5.35 18.82 -1.50
CA GLY A 70 6.51 19.44 -2.15
C GLY A 70 6.91 20.82 -1.59
N HIS A 71 6.31 21.28 -0.48
CA HIS A 71 6.58 22.61 0.09
C HIS A 71 6.98 22.56 1.58
N PRO A 72 8.05 23.27 1.99
CA PRO A 72 8.67 23.16 3.31
C PRO A 72 7.86 23.69 4.50
N GLU A 73 6.73 24.37 4.31
CA GLU A 73 6.05 25.10 5.40
C GLU A 73 4.75 24.47 5.92
N ALA A 74 4.24 23.42 5.28
CA ALA A 74 3.07 22.72 5.83
C ALA A 74 3.52 21.88 7.02
N SER A 75 3.11 22.26 8.24
CA SER A 75 3.24 21.44 9.45
C SER A 75 2.49 20.12 9.24
N ARG A 76 3.20 19.07 8.81
CA ARG A 76 2.65 17.75 8.54
C ARG A 76 2.66 16.94 9.81
N ASP A 77 1.61 17.10 10.61
CA ASP A 77 1.46 16.21 11.75
C ASP A 77 1.30 14.76 11.29
N ARG A 78 1.60 13.83 12.19
CA ARG A 78 1.52 12.39 11.93
C ARG A 78 0.12 11.91 11.51
N LYS A 79 -0.94 12.63 11.89
CA LYS A 79 -2.33 12.29 11.51
C LYS A 79 -2.58 12.64 10.06
N TRP A 80 -2.14 13.80 9.63
CA TRP A 80 -2.22 14.24 8.25
C TRP A 80 -1.45 13.30 7.32
N LEU A 81 -0.22 12.90 7.69
CA LEU A 81 0.58 11.96 6.90
C LEU A 81 -0.11 10.60 6.72
N ALA A 82 -0.74 10.09 7.78
CA ALA A 82 -1.51 8.84 7.71
C ALA A 82 -2.73 8.96 6.79
N LEU A 83 -3.51 10.03 6.93
CA LEU A 83 -4.69 10.26 6.10
C LEU A 83 -4.31 10.46 4.64
N HIS A 84 -3.38 11.37 4.36
CA HIS A 84 -2.89 11.65 3.01
C HIS A 84 -2.37 10.38 2.33
N SER A 85 -1.55 9.58 3.03
CA SER A 85 -1.00 8.34 2.46
C SER A 85 -2.10 7.34 2.12
N GLN A 86 -3.08 7.19 3.01
CA GLN A 86 -4.21 6.29 2.79
C GLN A 86 -5.06 6.76 1.60
N GLU A 87 -5.41 8.04 1.54
CA GLU A 87 -6.20 8.61 0.44
C GLU A 87 -5.46 8.48 -0.90
N ALA A 88 -4.17 8.80 -0.95
CA ALA A 88 -3.35 8.66 -2.15
C ALA A 88 -3.35 7.21 -2.67
N ILE A 89 -3.11 6.24 -1.78
CA ILE A 89 -3.11 4.82 -2.13
C ILE A 89 -4.51 4.35 -2.55
N SER A 90 -5.55 4.71 -1.81
CA SER A 90 -6.93 4.31 -2.14
C SER A 90 -7.40 4.89 -3.47
N ASN A 91 -7.10 6.17 -3.74
CA ASN A 91 -7.46 6.81 -5.00
C ASN A 91 -6.73 6.15 -6.18
N TYR A 92 -5.44 5.85 -6.02
CA TYR A 92 -4.69 5.12 -7.03
C TYR A 92 -5.30 3.75 -7.29
N LEU A 93 -5.45 2.92 -6.25
CA LEU A 93 -5.94 1.54 -6.39
C LEU A 93 -7.38 1.44 -6.92
N ASN A 94 -8.22 2.43 -6.66
CA ASN A 94 -9.60 2.47 -7.17
C ASN A 94 -9.69 2.91 -8.64
N GLY A 95 -8.72 3.69 -9.12
CA GLY A 95 -8.67 4.18 -10.51
C GLY A 95 -7.70 3.43 -11.41
N HIS A 96 -6.88 2.53 -10.86
CA HIS A 96 -5.80 1.87 -11.59
C HIS A 96 -6.29 0.60 -12.30
N GLN A 97 -5.90 0.48 -13.57
CA GLN A 97 -6.07 -0.71 -14.38
C GLN A 97 -4.69 -1.35 -14.57
N PRO A 98 -4.56 -2.69 -14.46
CA PRO A 98 -3.25 -3.35 -14.49
C PRO A 98 -2.44 -3.00 -15.73
N LEU A 99 -1.12 -2.91 -15.55
CA LEU A 99 -0.13 -2.76 -16.62
C LEU A 99 -0.04 -4.11 -17.34
N MET A 100 -0.89 -4.29 -18.36
CA MET A 100 -0.86 -5.48 -19.22
C MET A 100 0.47 -5.65 -19.96
#